data_AF-A0A833SKQ1-F1
#
_entry.id   AF-A0A833SKQ1-F1
#
_cell.length_a   1.000
_cell.length_b   1.000
_cell.length_c   1.000
_cell.angle_alpha   90.00
_cell.angle_beta   90.00
_cell.angle_gamma   90.00
#
_symmetry.space_group_name_H-M   'P 1'
#
loop_
_entity.id
_entity.type
_entity.pdbx_description
1 polymer ?
#
loop_
_entity_poly.entity_id
_entity_poly.type
_entity_poly.pdbx_seq_one_letter_code
_entity_poly.pdbx_strand_id
1 'polypeptide(L)'
;MHEADESARIDILRDKSLTNSQTEATDVAALTQALDAEQVDVAVHWLQLLLLSRTGGPPTHHNKTLKSSRVRRLKTLQNAVAQMLDDYDKHPEETGLKLRPGLAVRTGALSCELSYPQLQMFALQRLQPSSTTYNVVRALLLSDLPLDFAALQGTCDALMAKHEMLRTCFDVDTNSGGQPRQFVYPLSHFRDELGVVRVIQTELLKYTCRCSEGLLQDAELASFVAKTIDEPFDLARHAPLRVYAITCSEQESTSQWILAVVLHHIVTDAASSQLFWSDFLERYERFLHDDHVTIQGIVQNMETKTSSASHLTYRDFAVWQRSRMRSGVAAPLLQYWTQQLTEDGVPLLLELPFDKEDPYTPDGQESTVPEATTAKGDVVVFRSSSALQKAFSDLCHSQSSSIFMGLLAVFYLLVERLSG
;
A
#
# COMPACT_ATOMS: atom_id res chain seq x y z
N MET A 1 6.74 -64.52 1.71
CA MET A 1 6.41 -63.84 2.99
C MET A 1 6.26 -62.37 2.66
N HIS A 2 5.14 -62.04 2.03
CA HIS A 2 3.97 -61.35 2.65
C HIS A 2 4.33 -59.89 2.97
N GLU A 3 3.98 -58.90 2.13
CA GLU A 3 2.63 -58.32 1.86
C GLU A 3 1.88 -57.83 3.10
N ALA A 4 1.26 -56.65 2.92
CA ALA A 4 0.27 -55.97 3.75
C ALA A 4 0.84 -55.18 4.96
N ASP A 5 0.35 -53.99 5.32
CA ASP A 5 -1.00 -53.48 5.08
C ASP A 5 -1.07 -51.94 5.13
N GLU A 6 -1.87 -51.44 4.21
CA GLU A 6 -2.44 -50.10 4.13
C GLU A 6 -3.76 -50.12 4.92
N SER A 7 -4.22 -49.00 5.48
CA SER A 7 -5.61 -48.80 5.95
C SER A 7 -6.09 -49.48 7.26
N ALA A 8 -6.19 -48.66 8.32
CA ALA A 8 -7.33 -48.65 9.25
C ALA A 8 -7.45 -47.20 9.80
N ARG A 9 -8.27 -46.28 9.27
CA ARG A 9 -9.74 -46.23 9.22
C ARG A 9 -10.44 -46.50 10.57
N ILE A 10 -11.03 -45.40 11.07
CA ILE A 10 -12.43 -45.31 11.55
C ILE A 10 -12.68 -45.62 13.04
N ASP A 11 -13.54 -44.77 13.60
CA ASP A 11 -14.24 -44.81 14.89
C ASP A 11 -13.48 -44.33 16.14
N ILE A 12 -13.71 -43.05 16.49
CA ILE A 12 -14.51 -42.67 17.68
C ILE A 12 -15.20 -41.32 17.34
N LEU A 13 -16.35 -41.41 16.69
CA LEU A 13 -17.43 -40.41 16.77
C LEU A 13 -18.68 -41.15 17.28
N ARG A 14 -19.30 -40.56 18.32
CA ARG A 14 -20.56 -40.88 19.03
C ARG A 14 -20.22 -41.06 20.51
N ASP A 15 -20.71 -40.25 21.44
CA ASP A 15 -22.05 -39.71 21.53
C ASP A 15 -22.07 -38.73 22.71
N LYS A 16 -22.63 -37.52 22.55
CA LYS A 16 -23.80 -37.07 23.31
C LYS A 16 -24.13 -35.59 23.15
N SER A 17 -25.30 -35.40 22.55
CA SER A 17 -26.35 -34.46 22.91
C SER A 17 -26.09 -32.95 22.80
N LEU A 18 -26.59 -32.42 21.69
CA LEU A 18 -27.30 -31.15 21.58
C LEU A 18 -28.06 -30.77 22.87
N THR A 19 -27.61 -29.69 23.51
CA THR A 19 -28.52 -28.74 24.17
C THR A 19 -28.25 -27.35 23.62
N ASN A 20 -29.35 -26.75 23.21
CA ASN A 20 -29.50 -25.52 22.46
C ASN A 20 -29.00 -24.28 23.24
N SER A 21 -28.65 -23.22 22.50
CA SER A 21 -28.26 -21.87 22.95
C SER A 21 -26.81 -21.66 23.40
N GLN A 22 -25.90 -21.61 22.45
CA GLN A 22 -24.77 -20.69 22.54
C GLN A 22 -24.74 -19.84 21.27
N THR A 23 -25.16 -18.59 21.43
CA THR A 23 -24.81 -17.47 20.57
C THR A 23 -23.37 -17.64 20.11
N GLU A 24 -23.16 -17.77 18.80
CA GLU A 24 -21.85 -17.71 18.15
C GLU A 24 -21.24 -16.34 18.47
N ALA A 25 -20.55 -16.27 19.61
CA ALA A 25 -19.68 -15.17 19.93
C ALA A 25 -18.52 -15.28 18.94
N THR A 26 -18.54 -14.40 17.94
CA THR A 26 -17.43 -14.17 17.03
C THR A 26 -16.16 -14.06 17.87
N ASP A 27 -15.18 -14.94 17.64
CA ASP A 27 -13.94 -14.94 18.41
C ASP A 27 -13.07 -13.75 17.99
N VAL A 28 -13.35 -12.61 18.64
CA VAL A 28 -12.67 -11.33 18.43
C VAL A 28 -11.17 -11.46 18.71
N ALA A 29 -10.74 -12.41 19.55
CA ALA A 29 -9.34 -12.64 19.85
C ALA A 29 -8.61 -13.25 18.64
N ALA A 30 -9.21 -14.23 17.96
CA ALA A 30 -8.65 -14.82 16.73
C ALA A 30 -8.55 -13.80 15.58
N LEU A 31 -9.55 -12.92 15.46
CA LEU A 31 -9.58 -11.83 14.47
C LEU A 31 -8.54 -10.74 14.75
N THR A 32 -8.26 -10.46 16.03
CA THR A 32 -7.23 -9.50 16.45
C THR A 32 -5.83 -10.05 16.24
N GLN A 33 -5.60 -11.35 16.50
CA GLN A 33 -4.33 -12.02 16.21
C GLN A 33 -3.99 -12.07 14.71
N ALA A 34 -5.00 -12.23 13.85
CA ALA A 34 -4.81 -12.20 12.40
C ALA A 34 -4.44 -10.78 11.88
N LEU A 35 -4.92 -9.73 12.56
CA LEU A 35 -4.61 -8.33 12.23
C LEU A 35 -3.25 -7.87 12.76
N ASP A 36 -2.73 -8.50 13.82
CA ASP A 36 -1.39 -8.24 14.38
C ASP A 36 -0.25 -8.90 13.58
N ALA A 37 -0.56 -9.73 12.57
CA ALA A 37 0.42 -10.48 11.75
C ALA A 37 1.08 -9.65 10.62
N GLU A 38 1.45 -8.39 10.89
CA GLU A 38 2.30 -7.53 10.05
C GLU A 38 1.78 -7.11 8.64
N GLN A 39 0.49 -7.28 8.32
CA GLN A 39 -0.10 -6.69 7.10
C GLN A 39 -0.97 -5.47 7.41
N VAL A 40 -0.32 -4.41 7.87
CA VAL A 40 -0.95 -3.10 8.05
C VAL A 40 -0.93 -2.36 6.71
N ASP A 41 -1.93 -2.64 5.86
CA ASP A 41 -2.41 -1.62 4.90
C ASP A 41 -3.84 -1.84 4.38
N VAL A 42 -4.52 -2.94 4.72
CA VAL A 42 -5.95 -3.14 4.42
C VAL A 42 -6.86 -2.95 5.64
N ALA A 43 -6.27 -2.90 6.85
CA ALA A 43 -7.02 -2.82 8.11
C ALA A 43 -7.64 -1.43 8.37
N VAL A 44 -7.10 -0.37 7.77
CA VAL A 44 -7.50 1.03 8.05
C VAL A 44 -8.93 1.34 7.56
N HIS A 45 -9.43 0.65 6.53
CA HIS A 45 -10.81 0.83 6.06
C HIS A 45 -11.84 -0.12 6.70
N TRP A 46 -11.40 -1.22 7.32
CA TRP A 46 -12.29 -2.21 7.94
C TRP A 46 -12.54 -1.95 9.43
N LEU A 47 -11.55 -1.38 10.14
CA LEU A 47 -11.67 -1.04 11.56
C LEU A 47 -12.57 0.19 11.83
N GLN A 48 -12.67 1.14 10.90
CA GLN A 48 -13.61 2.27 11.03
C GLN A 48 -15.08 1.84 11.08
N LEU A 49 -15.44 0.68 10.49
CA LEU A 49 -16.80 0.13 10.52
C LEU A 49 -17.11 -0.65 11.80
N LEU A 50 -16.10 -1.17 12.50
CA LEU A 50 -16.25 -1.83 13.80
C LEU A 50 -16.28 -0.84 14.98
N LEU A 51 -15.71 0.35 14.80
CA LEU A 51 -15.50 1.33 15.87
C LEU A 51 -16.67 2.27 16.15
N LEU A 52 -17.71 2.29 15.32
CA LEU A 52 -18.94 3.01 15.66
C LEU A 52 -19.84 2.29 16.69
N SER A 53 -19.42 1.12 17.16
CA SER A 53 -20.01 0.48 18.35
C SER A 53 -19.16 0.72 19.59
N ARG A 54 -19.25 1.92 20.19
CA ARG A 54 -19.23 2.14 21.65
C ARG A 54 -19.31 3.64 21.97
N THR A 55 -20.51 4.14 22.20
CA THR A 55 -20.70 5.21 23.19
C THR A 55 -20.88 4.56 24.56
N GLY A 56 -19.76 4.44 25.29
CA GLY A 56 -19.55 4.60 26.74
C GLY A 56 -20.42 3.90 27.81
N GLY A 57 -19.74 3.20 28.73
CA GLY A 57 -19.90 3.31 30.20
C GLY A 57 -20.99 2.49 30.93
N PRO A 58 -20.76 2.02 32.18
CA PRO A 58 -21.79 1.41 33.03
C PRO A 58 -22.72 2.48 33.67
N PRO A 59 -23.86 2.10 34.27
CA PRO A 59 -25.14 2.78 34.06
C PRO A 59 -25.44 3.89 35.07
N THR A 60 -26.17 4.92 34.63
CA THR A 60 -27.15 5.58 35.50
C THR A 60 -28.49 5.66 34.78
N HIS A 61 -29.54 5.36 35.54
CA HIS A 61 -30.92 5.13 35.12
C HIS A 61 -31.42 6.13 34.07
N HIS A 62 -31.90 5.64 32.93
CA HIS A 62 -33.24 5.95 32.39
C HIS A 62 -33.54 5.06 31.17
N ASN A 63 -34.65 4.33 31.25
CA ASN A 63 -35.23 3.57 30.15
C ASN A 63 -35.45 4.47 28.92
N LYS A 64 -34.70 4.23 27.84
CA LYS A 64 -35.13 4.59 26.48
C LYS A 64 -34.96 3.38 25.58
N THR A 65 -36.10 2.88 25.12
CA THR A 65 -36.24 1.83 24.11
C THR A 65 -35.23 2.01 22.97
N LEU A 66 -34.41 0.98 22.76
CA LEU A 66 -33.47 0.89 21.63
C LEU A 66 -34.23 1.17 20.33
N LYS A 67 -33.80 2.19 19.56
CA LYS A 67 -34.38 2.51 18.25
C LYS A 67 -34.31 1.25 17.37
N SER A 68 -35.46 0.79 16.87
CA SER A 68 -35.62 -0.42 16.04
C SER A 68 -34.69 -0.47 14.82
N SER A 69 -34.24 0.70 14.33
CA SER A 69 -33.28 0.84 13.23
C SER A 69 -31.85 0.41 13.59
N ARG A 70 -31.44 0.48 14.86
CA ARG A 70 -30.11 0.04 15.34
C ARG A 70 -30.07 -1.49 15.48
N VAL A 71 -31.15 -2.06 16.00
CA VAL A 71 -31.36 -3.52 16.11
C VAL A 71 -31.43 -4.17 14.73
N ARG A 72 -32.12 -3.55 13.76
CA ARG A 72 -32.21 -4.06 12.38
C ARG A 72 -30.84 -4.08 11.68
N ARG A 73 -30.02 -3.04 11.86
CA ARG A 73 -28.66 -2.96 11.30
C ARG A 73 -27.70 -4.00 11.88
N LEU A 74 -27.73 -4.19 13.20
CA LEU A 74 -26.97 -5.25 13.88
C LEU A 74 -27.33 -6.64 13.35
N LYS A 75 -28.63 -6.89 13.15
CA LYS A 75 -29.10 -8.18 12.63
C LYS A 75 -28.70 -8.41 11.17
N THR A 76 -28.72 -7.37 10.34
CA THR A 76 -28.23 -7.46 8.95
C THR A 76 -26.72 -7.74 8.89
N LEU A 77 -25.93 -7.14 9.77
CA LEU A 77 -24.47 -7.32 9.83
C LEU A 77 -24.08 -8.70 10.37
N GLN A 78 -24.75 -9.17 11.42
CA GLN A 78 -24.59 -10.54 11.91
C GLN A 78 -24.90 -11.56 10.83
N ASN A 79 -25.99 -11.37 10.08
CA ASN A 79 -26.34 -12.26 8.98
C ASN A 79 -25.31 -12.24 7.85
N ALA A 80 -24.70 -11.08 7.55
CA ALA A 80 -23.67 -10.97 6.52
C ALA A 80 -22.35 -11.64 6.92
N VAL A 81 -21.95 -11.52 8.19
CA VAL A 81 -20.75 -12.17 8.73
C VAL A 81 -20.95 -13.67 8.84
N ALA A 82 -22.11 -14.11 9.35
CA ALA A 82 -22.47 -15.52 9.39
C ALA A 82 -22.49 -16.13 7.99
N GLN A 83 -23.03 -15.42 6.99
CA GLN A 83 -22.98 -15.87 5.59
C GLN A 83 -21.55 -15.97 5.07
N MET A 84 -20.69 -15.00 5.40
CA MET A 84 -19.30 -14.99 4.93
C MET A 84 -18.45 -16.11 5.57
N LEU A 85 -18.72 -16.44 6.83
CA LEU A 85 -18.10 -17.56 7.54
C LEU A 85 -18.64 -18.92 7.08
N ASP A 86 -19.95 -19.02 6.85
CA ASP A 86 -20.59 -20.21 6.25
C ASP A 86 -20.09 -20.46 4.82
N ASP A 87 -19.86 -19.40 4.03
CA ASP A 87 -19.23 -19.47 2.71
C ASP A 87 -17.75 -19.90 2.80
N TYR A 88 -17.05 -19.56 3.88
CA TYR A 88 -15.66 -19.97 4.14
C TYR A 88 -15.57 -21.44 4.56
N ASP A 89 -16.41 -21.87 5.50
CA ASP A 89 -16.43 -23.24 6.02
C ASP A 89 -16.96 -24.26 4.99
N LYS A 90 -17.77 -23.83 4.02
CA LYS A 90 -18.24 -24.68 2.91
C LYS A 90 -17.23 -24.84 1.77
N HIS A 91 -16.15 -24.06 1.76
CA HIS A 91 -15.10 -24.11 0.74
C HIS A 91 -13.67 -24.13 1.34
N PRO A 92 -13.33 -25.10 2.23
CA PRO A 92 -12.07 -25.11 2.96
C PRO A 92 -10.83 -25.49 2.11
N GLU A 93 -11.02 -25.86 0.83
CA GLU A 93 -9.94 -26.17 -0.10
C GLU A 93 -10.08 -25.41 -1.42
N GLU A 94 -9.73 -24.13 -1.43
CA GLU A 94 -9.32 -23.47 -2.67
C GLU A 94 -8.04 -22.67 -2.44
N THR A 95 -6.92 -23.28 -2.81
CA THR A 95 -5.61 -22.63 -3.05
C THR A 95 -5.64 -21.61 -4.20
N GLY A 96 -6.82 -21.28 -4.72
CA GLY A 96 -7.06 -20.15 -5.62
C GLY A 96 -7.80 -19.05 -4.87
N LEU A 97 -7.25 -17.84 -4.86
CA LEU A 97 -8.01 -16.63 -4.55
C LEU A 97 -9.31 -16.65 -5.39
N LYS A 98 -10.47 -16.99 -4.81
CA LYS A 98 -11.76 -16.76 -5.48
C LYS A 98 -11.91 -15.26 -5.68
N LEU A 99 -11.75 -14.84 -6.93
CA LEU A 99 -12.00 -13.47 -7.35
C LEU A 99 -13.38 -13.05 -6.84
N ARG A 100 -13.47 -11.88 -6.20
CA ARG A 100 -14.74 -11.34 -5.71
C ARG A 100 -15.79 -11.40 -6.83
N PRO A 101 -17.08 -11.67 -6.53
CA PRO A 101 -18.12 -11.74 -7.55
C PRO A 101 -18.05 -10.55 -8.52
N GLY A 102 -17.89 -10.86 -9.81
CA GLY A 102 -17.85 -9.88 -10.90
C GLY A 102 -16.48 -9.29 -11.24
N LEU A 103 -15.39 -9.67 -10.55
CA LEU A 103 -14.03 -9.36 -10.99
C LEU A 103 -13.69 -10.31 -12.16
N ALA A 104 -14.16 -9.94 -13.36
CA ALA A 104 -13.92 -10.68 -14.59
C ALA A 104 -12.65 -10.13 -15.27
N VAL A 105 -11.86 -11.03 -15.85
CA VAL A 105 -10.74 -10.60 -16.68
C VAL A 105 -11.28 -9.91 -17.93
N ARG A 106 -10.73 -8.73 -18.23
CA ARG A 106 -11.16 -7.91 -19.36
C ARG A 106 -10.97 -8.59 -20.72
N THR A 107 -11.73 -8.12 -21.70
CA THR A 107 -11.56 -8.46 -23.11
C THR A 107 -10.54 -7.52 -23.78
N GLY A 108 -9.25 -7.82 -23.65
CA GLY A 108 -8.18 -7.41 -24.60
C GLY A 108 -7.80 -5.93 -24.78
N ALA A 109 -8.50 -4.95 -24.20
CA ALA A 109 -8.19 -3.54 -24.43
C ALA A 109 -6.88 -3.10 -23.74
N LEU A 110 -5.93 -2.52 -24.50
CA LEU A 110 -4.65 -2.02 -23.98
C LEU A 110 -4.78 -0.79 -23.06
N SER A 111 -5.93 -0.11 -23.06
CA SER A 111 -6.21 1.01 -22.16
C SER A 111 -7.53 0.84 -21.41
N CYS A 112 -7.57 1.32 -20.17
CA CYS A 112 -8.79 1.36 -19.36
C CYS A 112 -8.87 2.64 -18.51
N GLU A 113 -10.02 2.85 -17.88
CA GLU A 113 -10.20 3.94 -16.92
C GLU A 113 -9.27 3.74 -15.70
N LEU A 114 -8.84 4.85 -15.10
CA LEU A 114 -8.11 4.83 -13.83
C LEU A 114 -9.05 4.37 -12.70
N SER A 115 -8.49 3.68 -11.70
CA SER A 115 -9.16 3.54 -10.41
C SER A 115 -9.39 4.92 -9.76
N TYR A 116 -10.27 5.04 -8.78
CA TYR A 116 -10.48 6.33 -8.09
C TYR A 116 -9.21 6.86 -7.40
N PRO A 117 -8.40 6.04 -6.70
CA PRO A 117 -7.11 6.49 -6.17
C PRO A 117 -6.12 6.92 -7.26
N GLN A 118 -6.04 6.18 -8.38
CA GLN A 118 -5.21 6.58 -9.50
C GLN A 118 -5.66 7.92 -10.10
N LEU A 119 -6.98 8.14 -10.23
CA LEU A 119 -7.53 9.39 -10.76
C LEU A 119 -7.16 10.58 -9.86
N GLN A 120 -7.20 10.42 -8.54
CA GLN A 120 -6.77 11.44 -7.59
C GLN A 120 -5.29 11.78 -7.77
N MET A 121 -4.42 10.77 -7.78
CA MET A 121 -2.97 10.98 -7.95
C MET A 121 -2.64 11.62 -9.31
N PHE A 122 -3.30 11.16 -10.38
CA PHE A 122 -3.15 11.75 -11.71
C PHE A 122 -3.57 13.23 -11.72
N ALA A 123 -4.72 13.57 -11.11
CA ALA A 123 -5.17 14.94 -11.02
C ALA A 123 -4.18 15.83 -10.26
N LEU A 124 -3.66 15.35 -9.12
CA LEU A 124 -2.67 16.08 -8.33
C LEU A 124 -1.37 16.31 -9.10
N GLN A 125 -0.85 15.28 -9.79
CA GLN A 125 0.35 15.44 -10.63
C GLN A 125 0.11 16.42 -11.79
N ARG A 126 -1.10 16.43 -12.39
CA ARG A 126 -1.44 17.39 -13.46
C ARG A 126 -1.55 18.83 -12.96
N LEU A 127 -1.98 19.03 -11.71
CA LEU A 127 -2.03 20.36 -11.08
C LEU A 127 -0.63 20.87 -10.74
N GLN A 128 0.30 19.99 -10.39
CA GLN A 128 1.68 20.34 -10.08
C GLN A 128 2.68 19.40 -10.80
N PRO A 129 2.90 19.59 -12.12
CA PRO A 129 3.72 18.66 -12.92
C PRO A 129 5.17 18.51 -12.46
N SER A 130 5.71 19.53 -11.80
CA SER A 130 7.07 19.51 -11.23
C SER A 130 7.15 18.91 -9.83
N SER A 131 6.03 18.47 -9.25
CA SER A 131 6.01 17.92 -7.90
C SER A 131 6.61 16.52 -7.85
N THR A 132 7.36 16.27 -6.78
CA THR A 132 7.92 14.97 -6.39
C THR A 132 7.29 14.44 -5.11
N THR A 133 6.25 15.10 -4.58
CA THR A 133 5.58 14.74 -3.31
C THR A 133 5.07 13.31 -3.28
N TYR A 134 4.72 12.75 -4.44
CA TYR A 134 4.22 11.37 -4.58
C TYR A 134 5.27 10.39 -5.11
N ASN A 135 6.54 10.74 -5.04
CA ASN A 135 7.63 9.80 -5.27
C ASN A 135 7.84 8.96 -4.00
N VAL A 136 7.74 7.64 -4.13
CA VAL A 136 8.10 6.67 -3.10
C VAL A 136 9.55 6.25 -3.33
N VAL A 137 10.41 6.67 -2.42
CA VAL A 137 11.86 6.54 -2.55
C VAL A 137 12.42 5.57 -1.52
N ARG A 138 13.33 4.70 -1.93
CA ARG A 138 14.23 3.98 -1.02
C ARG A 138 15.63 3.88 -1.62
N ALA A 139 16.63 4.21 -0.80
CA ALA A 139 18.04 4.09 -1.12
C ALA A 139 18.73 3.11 -0.16
N LEU A 140 19.57 2.24 -0.71
CA LEU A 140 20.30 1.20 0.02
C LEU A 140 21.79 1.32 -0.31
N LEU A 141 22.64 1.45 0.71
CA LEU A 141 24.08 1.26 0.57
C LEU A 141 24.36 -0.24 0.59
N LEU A 142 24.92 -0.75 -0.50
CA LEU A 142 25.29 -2.15 -0.66
C LEU A 142 26.81 -2.23 -0.61
N SER A 143 27.36 -3.08 0.27
CA SER A 143 28.81 -3.22 0.49
C SER A 143 29.36 -4.61 0.18
N ASP A 144 28.50 -5.63 0.14
CA ASP A 144 28.88 -7.04 -0.05
C ASP A 144 28.16 -7.69 -1.24
N LEU A 145 27.46 -6.90 -2.04
CA LEU A 145 26.71 -7.35 -3.21
C LEU A 145 27.27 -6.66 -4.45
N PRO A 146 27.92 -7.39 -5.38
CA PRO A 146 28.55 -6.76 -6.54
C PRO A 146 27.53 -6.05 -7.41
N LEU A 147 27.93 -4.90 -7.98
CA LEU A 147 27.15 -4.19 -8.99
C LEU A 147 27.39 -4.84 -10.36
N ASP A 148 26.42 -5.58 -10.88
CA ASP A 148 26.42 -6.05 -12.27
C ASP A 148 25.30 -5.34 -13.04
N PHE A 149 25.67 -4.56 -14.06
CA PHE A 149 24.70 -3.77 -14.82
C PHE A 149 23.73 -4.63 -15.64
N ALA A 150 24.18 -5.77 -16.16
CA ALA A 150 23.33 -6.68 -16.93
C ALA A 150 22.31 -7.37 -16.01
N ALA A 151 22.73 -7.79 -14.81
CA ALA A 151 21.84 -8.34 -13.80
C ALA A 151 20.86 -7.28 -13.27
N LEU A 152 21.30 -6.03 -13.08
CA LEU A 152 20.44 -4.92 -12.64
C LEU A 152 19.38 -4.60 -13.70
N GLN A 153 19.79 -4.47 -14.97
CA GLN A 153 18.87 -4.23 -16.07
C GLN A 153 17.89 -5.40 -16.22
N GLY A 154 18.39 -6.64 -16.20
CA GLY A 154 17.57 -7.84 -16.25
C GLY A 154 16.55 -7.92 -15.11
N THR A 155 16.94 -7.50 -13.90
CA THR A 155 16.05 -7.44 -12.73
C THR A 155 14.92 -6.44 -12.95
N CYS A 156 15.24 -5.24 -13.45
CA CYS A 156 14.24 -4.22 -13.76
C CYS A 156 13.28 -4.69 -14.86
N ASP A 157 13.81 -5.26 -15.94
CA ASP A 157 13.01 -5.82 -17.03
C ASP A 157 12.09 -6.93 -16.53
N ALA A 158 12.59 -7.81 -15.66
CA ALA A 158 11.83 -8.89 -15.07
C ALA A 158 10.70 -8.41 -14.14
N LEU A 159 10.96 -7.36 -13.36
CA LEU A 159 9.94 -6.71 -12.52
C LEU A 159 8.85 -6.07 -13.38
N MET A 160 9.23 -5.32 -14.42
CA MET A 160 8.28 -4.72 -15.36
C MET A 160 7.50 -5.78 -16.16
N ALA A 161 8.12 -6.92 -16.46
CA ALA A 161 7.48 -8.06 -17.11
C ALA A 161 6.39 -8.69 -16.22
N LYS A 162 6.72 -8.90 -14.94
CA LYS A 162 5.82 -9.49 -13.94
C LYS A 162 4.70 -8.51 -13.54
N HIS A 163 5.03 -7.24 -13.34
CA HIS A 163 4.13 -6.23 -12.80
C HIS A 163 3.80 -5.19 -13.87
N GLU A 164 2.67 -5.37 -14.57
CA GLU A 164 2.30 -4.47 -15.68
C GLU A 164 2.16 -2.99 -15.27
N MET A 165 1.86 -2.72 -14.00
CA MET A 165 1.78 -1.34 -13.47
C MET A 165 3.11 -0.59 -13.60
N LEU A 166 4.26 -1.27 -13.52
CA LEU A 166 5.57 -0.64 -13.67
C LEU A 166 5.88 -0.22 -15.12
N ARG A 167 5.07 -0.66 -16.09
CA ARG A 167 5.14 -0.30 -17.52
C ARG A 167 3.83 0.34 -18.01
N THR A 168 3.08 0.92 -17.07
CA THR A 168 1.81 1.62 -17.31
C THR A 168 2.03 3.12 -17.28
N CYS A 169 1.64 3.82 -18.34
CA CYS A 169 1.58 5.28 -18.39
C CYS A 169 0.14 5.78 -18.23
N PHE A 170 -0.01 7.04 -17.88
CA PHE A 170 -1.27 7.69 -17.57
C PHE A 170 -1.37 8.98 -18.35
N ASP A 171 -2.39 9.09 -19.20
CA ASP A 171 -2.64 10.31 -19.98
C ASP A 171 -4.12 10.48 -20.29
N VAL A 172 -4.46 11.66 -20.78
CA VAL A 172 -5.78 11.97 -21.30
C VAL A 172 -5.97 11.35 -22.67
N ASP A 173 -7.01 10.52 -22.82
CA ASP A 173 -7.37 9.98 -24.13
C ASP A 173 -8.20 11.00 -24.92
N THR A 174 -7.55 11.65 -25.88
CA THR A 174 -8.17 12.64 -26.78
C THR A 174 -9.26 12.04 -27.67
N ASN A 175 -9.24 10.72 -27.92
CA ASN A 175 -10.28 10.02 -28.68
C ASN A 175 -11.50 9.64 -27.82
N SER A 176 -11.32 9.53 -26.50
CA SER A 176 -12.39 9.23 -25.53
C SER A 176 -12.93 10.47 -24.83
N GLY A 177 -13.03 11.61 -25.54
CA GLY A 177 -13.59 12.85 -24.99
C GLY A 177 -12.75 13.46 -23.86
N GLY A 178 -11.45 13.18 -23.81
CA GLY A 178 -10.54 13.78 -22.84
C GLY A 178 -10.57 13.13 -21.45
N GLN A 179 -10.98 11.86 -21.35
CA GLN A 179 -10.95 11.14 -20.07
C GLN A 179 -9.55 10.62 -19.73
N PRO A 180 -9.08 10.71 -18.48
CA PRO A 180 -7.84 10.07 -18.03
C PRO A 180 -7.91 8.56 -18.18
N ARG A 181 -6.89 7.96 -18.79
CA ARG A 181 -6.77 6.51 -18.99
C ARG A 181 -5.35 6.02 -18.66
N GLN A 182 -5.28 4.74 -18.32
CA GLN A 182 -4.02 4.03 -18.11
C GLN A 182 -3.71 3.20 -19.35
N PHE A 183 -2.46 3.25 -19.82
CA PHE A 183 -1.96 2.64 -21.04
C PHE A 183 -0.79 1.73 -20.71
N VAL A 184 -0.91 0.44 -21.01
CA VAL A 184 0.16 -0.52 -20.73
C VAL A 184 0.95 -0.80 -21.99
N TYR A 185 2.25 -0.55 -21.91
CA TYR A 185 3.17 -0.72 -23.03
C TYR A 185 3.95 -2.03 -22.92
N PRO A 186 4.38 -2.62 -24.04
CA PRO A 186 5.35 -3.72 -24.02
C PRO A 186 6.69 -3.25 -23.46
N LEU A 187 7.51 -4.18 -22.95
CA LEU A 187 8.84 -3.84 -22.40
C LEU A 187 9.73 -3.12 -23.42
N SER A 188 9.61 -3.45 -24.71
CA SER A 188 10.36 -2.81 -25.79
C SER A 188 10.12 -1.30 -25.89
N HIS A 189 9.03 -0.78 -25.33
CA HIS A 189 8.75 0.66 -25.29
C HIS A 189 9.70 1.42 -24.37
N PHE A 190 10.16 0.79 -23.28
CA PHE A 190 11.02 1.40 -22.26
C PHE A 190 12.49 1.01 -22.44
N ARG A 191 12.93 0.86 -23.69
CA ARG A 191 14.34 0.67 -24.04
C ARG A 191 15.00 2.01 -24.34
N ASP A 192 16.33 2.01 -24.37
CA ASP A 192 17.16 3.17 -24.72
C ASP A 192 16.88 4.40 -23.84
N GLU A 193 16.48 5.53 -24.43
CA GLU A 193 16.24 6.80 -23.72
C GLU A 193 15.11 6.74 -22.69
N LEU A 194 14.19 5.77 -22.84
CA LEU A 194 13.07 5.54 -21.92
C LEU A 194 13.37 4.45 -20.88
N GLY A 195 14.62 4.00 -20.82
CA GLY A 195 15.11 3.05 -19.83
C GLY A 195 14.92 3.52 -18.40
N VAL A 196 14.71 2.57 -17.49
CA VAL A 196 14.49 2.85 -16.06
C VAL A 196 15.78 2.89 -15.24
N VAL A 197 16.85 2.28 -15.74
CA VAL A 197 18.15 2.19 -15.04
C VAL A 197 19.03 3.37 -15.42
N ARG A 198 19.59 4.04 -14.41
CA ARG A 198 20.50 5.19 -14.54
C ARG A 198 21.76 4.93 -13.72
N VAL A 199 22.93 5.13 -14.32
CA VAL A 199 24.22 4.97 -13.63
C VAL A 199 24.76 6.36 -13.32
N ILE A 200 25.04 6.61 -12.04
CA ILE A 200 25.55 7.90 -11.55
C ILE A 200 26.91 7.67 -10.89
N GLN A 201 27.87 8.50 -11.26
CA GLN A 201 29.21 8.43 -10.69
C GLN A 201 29.43 9.52 -9.67
N THR A 202 30.02 9.16 -8.53
CA THR A 202 30.40 10.14 -7.51
C THR A 202 31.59 9.67 -6.70
N GLU A 203 32.52 10.58 -6.46
CA GLU A 203 33.68 10.36 -5.60
C GLU A 203 33.29 10.34 -4.11
N LEU A 204 32.10 10.85 -3.76
CA LEU A 204 31.60 10.90 -2.37
C LEU A 204 31.51 9.51 -1.74
N LEU A 205 31.30 8.47 -2.55
CA LEU A 205 31.18 7.10 -2.07
C LEU A 205 32.54 6.47 -1.72
N LYS A 206 33.70 7.02 -2.16
CA LYS A 206 35.04 6.43 -1.87
C LYS A 206 35.41 6.51 -0.39
N TYR A 207 34.81 7.43 0.35
CA TYR A 207 35.23 7.81 1.69
C TYR A 207 34.34 7.26 2.81
N THR A 208 33.18 6.69 2.48
CA THR A 208 32.20 6.16 3.46
C THR A 208 32.74 5.00 4.31
N CYS A 209 33.80 4.31 3.89
CA CYS A 209 34.39 3.20 4.63
C CYS A 209 35.65 3.53 5.45
N ARG A 210 36.11 4.80 5.56
CA ARG A 210 37.48 5.04 6.05
C ARG A 210 37.73 5.99 7.22
N CYS A 211 36.79 6.78 7.77
CA CYS A 211 37.16 7.76 8.81
C CYS A 211 36.12 7.99 9.93
N SER A 212 36.64 8.40 11.10
CA SER A 212 35.91 8.84 12.31
C SER A 212 35.16 10.18 12.16
N GLU A 213 35.18 10.79 10.96
CA GLU A 213 34.42 12.00 10.57
C GLU A 213 33.10 11.66 9.85
N GLY A 214 32.61 10.41 9.99
CA GLY A 214 31.54 9.83 9.16
C GLY A 214 30.21 10.58 9.13
N LEU A 215 29.78 11.26 10.20
CA LEU A 215 28.43 11.86 10.26
C LEU A 215 28.21 13.02 9.27
N LEU A 216 29.21 13.88 9.03
CA LEU A 216 29.06 14.99 8.08
C LEU A 216 29.11 14.49 6.64
N GLN A 217 29.95 13.50 6.36
CA GLN A 217 30.09 12.92 5.03
C GLN A 217 28.89 12.06 4.63
N ASP A 218 28.29 11.35 5.59
CA ASP A 218 27.02 10.64 5.41
C ASP A 218 25.89 11.62 5.08
N ALA A 219 25.88 12.82 5.68
CA ALA A 219 24.90 13.86 5.39
C ALA A 219 25.10 14.47 3.98
N GLU A 220 26.34 14.71 3.55
CA GLU A 220 26.64 15.18 2.19
C GLU A 220 26.24 14.14 1.13
N LEU A 221 26.56 12.87 1.36
CA LEU A 221 26.17 11.77 0.48
C LEU A 221 24.65 11.61 0.45
N ALA A 222 23.97 11.66 1.60
CA ALA A 222 22.52 11.62 1.66
C ALA A 222 21.88 12.81 0.92
N SER A 223 22.43 14.02 1.07
CA SER A 223 21.98 15.21 0.32
C SER A 223 22.18 15.05 -1.18
N PHE A 224 23.32 14.51 -1.60
CA PHE A 224 23.60 14.22 -3.00
C PHE A 224 22.61 13.20 -3.58
N VAL A 225 22.38 12.09 -2.88
CA VAL A 225 21.41 11.06 -3.29
C VAL A 225 20.00 11.64 -3.38
N ALA A 226 19.56 12.38 -2.36
CA ALA A 226 18.25 13.03 -2.34
C ALA A 226 18.06 13.97 -3.54
N LYS A 227 19.05 14.82 -3.85
CA LYS A 227 18.99 15.71 -5.02
C LYS A 227 19.02 14.95 -6.34
N THR A 228 19.77 13.86 -6.42
CA THR A 228 19.93 13.06 -7.65
C THR A 228 18.62 12.41 -8.07
N ILE A 229 17.79 12.03 -7.09
CA ILE A 229 16.52 11.30 -7.32
C ILE A 229 15.27 12.19 -7.24
N ASP A 230 15.43 13.47 -6.85
CA ASP A 230 14.36 14.47 -6.76
C ASP A 230 14.04 15.07 -8.13
N GLU A 231 13.47 14.23 -8.99
CA GLU A 231 12.99 14.62 -10.33
C GLU A 231 11.52 14.19 -10.48
N PRO A 232 10.65 15.01 -11.09
CA PRO A 232 9.25 14.68 -11.32
C PRO A 232 9.09 13.56 -12.37
N PHE A 233 8.00 12.81 -12.29
CA PHE A 233 7.64 11.85 -13.35
C PHE A 233 6.80 12.51 -14.44
N ASP A 234 7.18 12.29 -15.70
CA ASP A 234 6.25 12.41 -16.83
C ASP A 234 5.46 11.10 -16.96
N LEU A 235 4.33 11.03 -16.24
CA LEU A 235 3.48 9.84 -16.21
C LEU A 235 2.89 9.47 -17.58
N ALA A 236 2.88 10.39 -18.57
CA ALA A 236 2.35 10.11 -19.89
C ALA A 236 3.32 9.32 -20.78
N ARG A 237 4.63 9.43 -20.50
CA ARG A 237 5.71 8.90 -21.37
C ARG A 237 6.64 7.93 -20.67
N HIS A 238 6.98 8.19 -19.42
CA HIS A 238 7.96 7.40 -18.68
C HIS A 238 7.28 6.31 -17.86
N ALA A 239 8.00 5.20 -17.68
CA ALA A 239 7.62 4.21 -16.69
C ALA A 239 7.58 4.88 -15.30
N PRO A 240 6.61 4.55 -14.43
CA PRO A 240 6.52 5.07 -13.06
C PRO A 240 7.54 4.41 -12.12
N LEU A 241 8.74 4.11 -12.62
CA LEU A 241 9.87 3.48 -11.97
C LEU A 241 11.17 4.12 -12.49
N ARG A 242 12.07 4.48 -11.58
CA ARG A 242 13.47 4.83 -11.87
C ARG A 242 14.38 4.10 -10.90
N VAL A 243 15.49 3.57 -11.40
CA VAL A 243 16.48 2.82 -10.64
C VAL A 243 17.84 3.45 -10.88
N TYR A 244 18.52 3.85 -9.82
CA TYR A 244 19.82 4.50 -9.86
C TYR A 244 20.86 3.57 -9.25
N ALA A 245 21.90 3.27 -10.00
CA ALA A 245 23.13 2.67 -9.49
C ALA A 245 24.17 3.79 -9.31
N ILE A 246 24.46 4.14 -8.07
CA ILE A 246 25.42 5.20 -7.74
C ILE A 246 26.74 4.55 -7.31
N THR A 247 27.83 4.82 -8.03
CA THR A 247 29.12 4.15 -7.89
C THR A 247 30.31 5.12 -7.93
N CYS A 248 31.47 4.68 -7.48
CA CYS A 248 32.75 5.41 -7.55
C CYS A 248 33.51 5.24 -8.88
N SER A 249 33.17 4.23 -9.70
CA SER A 249 33.96 3.81 -10.85
C SER A 249 33.09 3.30 -11.99
N GLU A 250 33.57 3.42 -13.22
CA GLU A 250 33.00 2.78 -14.42
C GLU A 250 33.13 1.26 -14.42
N GLN A 251 33.98 0.68 -13.58
CA GLN A 251 34.19 -0.77 -13.59
C GLN A 251 33.00 -1.52 -13.00
N GLU A 252 32.54 -2.55 -13.72
CA GLU A 252 31.45 -3.49 -13.40
C GLU A 252 31.66 -4.32 -12.12
N SER A 253 32.71 -4.06 -11.33
CA SER A 253 32.94 -4.79 -10.08
C SER A 253 33.43 -3.84 -9.01
N THR A 254 32.49 -3.12 -8.42
CA THR A 254 32.64 -2.56 -7.07
C THR A 254 31.75 -3.34 -6.13
N SER A 255 32.27 -3.71 -4.97
CA SER A 255 31.46 -4.30 -3.89
C SER A 255 30.62 -3.23 -3.18
N GLN A 256 31.01 -1.95 -3.31
CA GLN A 256 30.30 -0.84 -2.70
C GLN A 256 29.62 0.07 -3.72
N TRP A 257 28.29 0.21 -3.62
CA TRP A 257 27.45 1.08 -4.45
C TRP A 257 26.14 1.41 -3.73
N ILE A 258 25.43 2.43 -4.19
CA ILE A 258 24.09 2.75 -3.70
C ILE A 258 23.06 2.38 -4.77
N LEU A 259 22.10 1.55 -4.38
CA LEU A 259 20.88 1.30 -5.13
C LEU A 259 19.83 2.28 -4.64
N ALA A 260 19.39 3.22 -5.48
CA ALA A 260 18.22 4.04 -5.19
C ALA A 260 17.09 3.72 -6.16
N VAL A 261 15.91 3.41 -5.63
CA VAL A 261 14.71 3.13 -6.40
C VAL A 261 13.67 4.20 -6.09
N VAL A 262 13.07 4.72 -7.15
CA VAL A 262 11.99 5.70 -7.10
C VAL A 262 10.79 5.14 -7.85
N LEU A 263 9.68 4.96 -7.15
CA LEU A 263 8.38 4.61 -7.72
C LEU A 263 7.44 5.81 -7.63
N HIS A 264 6.52 5.97 -8.58
CA HIS A 264 5.43 6.92 -8.38
C HIS A 264 4.29 6.26 -7.59
N HIS A 265 3.71 6.95 -6.60
CA HIS A 265 2.66 6.38 -5.72
C HIS A 265 1.39 5.96 -6.47
N ILE A 266 1.19 6.43 -7.71
CA ILE A 266 0.08 5.99 -8.58
C ILE A 266 0.12 4.49 -8.92
N VAL A 267 1.28 3.82 -8.77
CA VAL A 267 1.46 2.39 -9.07
C VAL A 267 1.92 1.54 -7.89
N THR A 268 2.07 2.14 -6.70
CA THR A 268 2.55 1.42 -5.52
C THR A 268 1.92 1.95 -4.23
N ASP A 269 1.84 1.09 -3.23
CA ASP A 269 1.48 1.36 -1.83
C ASP A 269 2.45 0.58 -0.93
N ALA A 270 2.24 0.51 0.40
CA ALA A 270 3.21 -0.17 1.26
C ALA A 270 3.27 -1.68 0.96
N ALA A 271 2.13 -2.33 0.74
CA ALA A 271 2.05 -3.75 0.40
C ALA A 271 2.73 -4.05 -0.96
N SER A 272 2.45 -3.25 -1.99
CA SER A 272 3.07 -3.39 -3.31
C SER A 272 4.58 -3.12 -3.26
N SER A 273 5.02 -2.18 -2.42
CA SER A 273 6.43 -1.88 -2.20
C SER A 273 7.16 -3.07 -1.56
N GLN A 274 6.54 -3.78 -0.61
CA GLN A 274 7.13 -4.98 -0.03
C GLN A 274 7.30 -6.10 -1.08
N LEU A 275 6.29 -6.31 -1.93
CA LEU A 275 6.37 -7.26 -3.04
C LEU A 275 7.47 -6.88 -4.05
N PHE A 276 7.55 -5.59 -4.40
CA PHE A 276 8.59 -5.07 -5.27
C PHE A 276 9.99 -5.40 -4.73
N TRP A 277 10.26 -5.11 -3.45
CA TRP A 277 11.58 -5.34 -2.86
C TRP A 277 11.91 -6.83 -2.71
N SER A 278 10.92 -7.65 -2.34
CA SER A 278 11.10 -9.11 -2.29
C SER A 278 11.48 -9.66 -3.67
N ASP A 279 10.73 -9.27 -4.71
CA ASP A 279 11.00 -9.71 -6.08
C ASP A 279 12.33 -9.15 -6.60
N PHE A 280 12.67 -7.90 -6.26
CA PHE A 280 13.91 -7.26 -6.71
C PHE A 280 15.12 -8.02 -6.17
N LEU A 281 15.17 -8.26 -4.86
CA LEU A 281 16.32 -8.89 -4.21
C LEU A 281 16.50 -10.33 -4.69
N GLU A 282 15.41 -11.12 -4.75
CA GLU A 282 15.44 -12.49 -5.25
C GLU A 282 15.98 -12.57 -6.68
N ARG A 283 15.52 -11.67 -7.55
CA ARG A 283 15.90 -11.66 -8.97
C ARG A 283 17.33 -11.21 -9.19
N TYR A 284 17.72 -10.14 -8.50
CA TYR A 284 19.06 -9.60 -8.65
C TYR A 284 20.10 -10.63 -8.22
N GLU A 285 19.91 -11.25 -7.06
CA GLU A 285 20.81 -12.31 -6.56
C GLU A 285 20.92 -13.48 -7.54
N ARG A 286 19.80 -13.90 -8.13
CA ARG A 286 19.79 -14.96 -9.14
C ARG A 286 20.50 -14.53 -10.43
N PHE A 287 20.21 -13.34 -10.95
CA PHE A 287 20.74 -12.86 -12.21
C PHE A 287 22.23 -12.53 -12.17
N LEU A 288 22.82 -12.32 -11.00
CA LEU A 288 24.28 -12.27 -10.84
C LEU A 288 25.01 -13.54 -11.33
N HIS A 289 24.30 -14.66 -11.42
CA HIS A 289 24.86 -15.97 -11.78
C HIS A 289 24.38 -16.48 -13.15
N ASP A 290 23.40 -15.80 -13.76
CA ASP A 290 22.79 -16.20 -15.03
C ASP A 290 23.43 -15.43 -16.20
N ASP A 291 23.56 -16.07 -17.35
CA ASP A 291 23.99 -15.36 -18.57
C ASP A 291 22.86 -14.51 -19.17
N HIS A 292 23.24 -13.55 -20.01
CA HIS A 292 22.28 -12.62 -20.64
C HIS A 292 21.17 -13.34 -21.44
N VAL A 293 21.47 -14.48 -22.07
CA VAL A 293 20.49 -15.24 -22.85
C VAL A 293 19.43 -15.84 -21.94
N THR A 294 19.85 -16.38 -20.79
CA THR A 294 18.99 -16.95 -19.76
C THR A 294 18.09 -15.88 -19.15
N ILE A 295 18.65 -14.72 -18.81
CA ILE A 295 17.90 -13.57 -18.30
C ILE A 295 16.80 -13.16 -19.30
N GLN A 296 17.15 -12.96 -20.58
CA GLN A 296 16.17 -12.57 -21.61
C GLN A 296 15.06 -13.62 -21.78
N GLY A 297 15.41 -14.91 -21.76
CA GLY A 297 14.42 -16.00 -21.81
C GLY A 297 13.45 -15.98 -20.63
N ILE A 298 13.94 -15.70 -19.42
CA ILE A 298 13.12 -15.56 -18.21
C ILE A 298 12.18 -14.36 -18.33
N VAL A 299 12.70 -13.19 -18.71
CA VAL A 299 11.93 -11.94 -18.89
C VAL A 299 10.81 -12.13 -19.92
N GLN A 300 11.10 -12.70 -21.08
CA GLN A 300 10.13 -12.93 -22.14
C GLN A 300 9.00 -13.88 -21.71
N ASN A 301 9.34 -14.94 -20.97
CA ASN A 301 8.36 -15.88 -20.43
C ASN A 301 7.40 -15.18 -19.45
N MET A 302 7.94 -14.30 -18.59
CA MET A 302 7.13 -13.53 -17.66
C MET A 302 6.20 -12.55 -18.35
N GLU A 303 6.69 -11.77 -19.32
CA GLU A 303 5.84 -10.83 -20.07
C GLU A 303 4.69 -11.55 -20.78
N THR A 304 4.98 -12.73 -21.35
CA THR A 304 3.97 -13.59 -22.01
C THR A 304 2.92 -14.07 -21.02
N LYS A 305 3.33 -14.53 -19.83
CA LYS A 305 2.41 -14.97 -18.77
C LYS A 305 1.53 -13.84 -18.26
N THR A 306 2.11 -12.68 -17.97
CA THR A 306 1.38 -11.50 -17.49
C THR A 306 0.39 -10.97 -18.53
N SER A 307 0.72 -11.10 -19.82
CA SER A 307 -0.14 -10.66 -20.92
C SER A 307 -1.27 -11.66 -21.25
N SER A 308 -1.30 -12.83 -20.61
CA SER A 308 -2.38 -13.80 -20.77
C SER A 308 -3.70 -13.25 -20.19
N ALA A 309 -4.80 -13.48 -20.89
CA ALA A 309 -6.15 -13.14 -20.44
C ALA A 309 -6.63 -13.94 -19.21
N SER A 310 -5.82 -14.85 -18.66
CA SER A 310 -6.08 -15.54 -17.40
C SER A 310 -5.40 -14.88 -16.20
N HIS A 311 -4.46 -13.96 -16.44
CA HIS A 311 -3.71 -13.31 -15.39
C HIS A 311 -4.46 -12.06 -14.92
N LEU A 312 -4.80 -12.01 -13.63
CA LEU A 312 -5.47 -10.85 -13.04
C LEU A 312 -4.47 -9.71 -12.87
N THR A 313 -4.86 -8.51 -13.29
CA THR A 313 -4.03 -7.32 -13.13
C THR A 313 -4.77 -6.16 -12.44
N TYR A 314 -4.03 -5.13 -12.05
CA TYR A 314 -4.63 -3.94 -11.45
C TYR A 314 -5.62 -3.24 -12.41
N ARG A 315 -5.45 -3.38 -13.73
CA ARG A 315 -6.42 -2.89 -14.71
C ARG A 315 -7.79 -3.58 -14.57
N ASP A 316 -7.81 -4.87 -14.29
CA ASP A 316 -9.06 -5.59 -14.04
C ASP A 316 -9.74 -5.07 -12.78
N PHE A 317 -8.96 -4.80 -11.72
CA PHE A 317 -9.45 -4.13 -10.51
C PHE A 317 -10.03 -2.74 -10.81
N ALA A 318 -9.35 -1.91 -11.60
CA ALA A 318 -9.81 -0.56 -11.93
C ALA A 318 -11.16 -0.59 -12.68
N VAL A 319 -11.30 -1.47 -13.68
CA VAL A 319 -12.55 -1.66 -14.43
C VAL A 319 -13.67 -2.17 -13.51
N TRP A 320 -13.37 -3.17 -12.68
CA TRP A 320 -14.31 -3.69 -11.70
C TRP A 320 -14.77 -2.62 -10.71
N GLN A 321 -13.85 -1.81 -10.18
CA GLN A 321 -14.16 -0.73 -9.25
C GLN A 321 -15.09 0.29 -9.90
N ARG A 322 -14.82 0.69 -11.14
CA ARG A 322 -15.66 1.62 -11.90
C ARG A 322 -17.07 1.07 -12.11
N SER A 323 -17.17 -0.18 -12.56
CA SER A 323 -18.46 -0.86 -12.77
C SER A 323 -19.25 -0.96 -11.46
N ARG A 324 -18.60 -1.39 -10.36
CA ARG A 324 -19.22 -1.54 -9.04
C ARG A 324 -19.68 -0.21 -8.45
N MET A 325 -18.94 0.87 -8.66
CA MET A 325 -19.36 2.19 -8.18
C MET A 325 -20.53 2.75 -9.01
N ARG A 326 -20.62 2.41 -10.30
CA ARG A 326 -21.74 2.80 -11.18
C ARG A 326 -23.02 1.99 -10.93
N SER A 327 -22.94 0.80 -10.32
CA SER A 327 -24.11 -0.06 -10.06
C SER A 327 -25.01 0.40 -8.90
N GLY A 328 -24.65 1.49 -8.22
CA GLY A 328 -25.44 2.05 -7.11
C GLY A 328 -25.05 1.53 -5.72
N VAL A 329 -24.14 0.56 -5.62
CA VAL A 329 -23.63 0.03 -4.34
C VAL A 329 -22.98 1.12 -3.47
N ALA A 330 -22.51 2.21 -4.07
CA ALA A 330 -21.90 3.34 -3.38
C ALA A 330 -22.90 4.24 -2.64
N ALA A 331 -24.19 4.24 -3.00
CA ALA A 331 -25.15 5.22 -2.49
C ALA A 331 -25.33 5.18 -0.96
N PRO A 332 -25.48 4.00 -0.31
CA PRO A 332 -25.56 3.95 1.15
C PRO A 332 -24.27 4.39 1.85
N LEU A 333 -23.11 4.10 1.27
CA LEU A 333 -21.81 4.51 1.80
C LEU A 333 -21.64 6.02 1.70
N LEU A 334 -22.03 6.61 0.58
CA LEU A 334 -22.01 8.06 0.38
C LEU A 334 -22.95 8.75 1.37
N GLN A 335 -24.17 8.25 1.53
CA GLN A 335 -25.11 8.79 2.51
C GLN A 335 -24.52 8.77 3.92
N TYR A 336 -23.91 7.65 4.32
CA TYR A 336 -23.26 7.53 5.61
C TYR A 336 -22.17 8.61 5.80
N TRP A 337 -21.25 8.75 4.84
CA TRP A 337 -20.17 9.74 4.93
C TRP A 337 -20.70 11.18 4.89
N THR A 338 -21.71 11.47 4.07
CA THR A 338 -22.35 12.79 4.07
C THR A 338 -22.96 13.11 5.43
N GLN A 339 -23.65 12.16 6.06
CA GLN A 339 -24.21 12.37 7.39
C GLN A 339 -23.12 12.60 8.43
N GLN A 340 -22.08 11.76 8.48
CA GLN A 340 -20.98 11.93 9.44
C GLN A 340 -20.25 13.27 9.29
N LEU A 341 -20.09 13.78 8.07
CA LEU A 341 -19.40 15.04 7.80
C LEU A 341 -20.28 16.29 7.94
N THR A 342 -21.61 16.15 8.06
CA THR A 342 -22.54 17.28 8.12
C THR A 342 -23.36 17.37 9.40
N GLU A 343 -23.77 16.23 9.98
CA GLU A 343 -24.68 16.19 11.13
C GLU A 343 -23.97 16.48 12.47
N ASP A 344 -22.69 16.12 12.60
CA ASP A 344 -21.93 16.22 13.86
C ASP A 344 -21.06 17.49 13.99
N GLY A 345 -21.24 18.48 13.10
CA GLY A 345 -20.58 19.79 13.23
C GLY A 345 -19.05 19.69 13.26
N VAL A 346 -18.46 18.92 12.33
CA VAL A 346 -17.01 18.79 12.20
C VAL A 346 -16.40 20.20 12.11
N PRO A 347 -15.49 20.58 13.03
CA PRO A 347 -14.88 21.90 12.99
C PRO A 347 -14.19 22.09 11.64
N LEU A 348 -14.40 23.26 11.02
CA LEU A 348 -13.86 23.58 9.69
C LEU A 348 -12.33 23.56 9.68
N LEU A 349 -11.71 23.81 10.84
CA LEU A 349 -10.26 23.84 11.02
C LEU A 349 -9.93 23.28 12.41
N LEU A 350 -8.90 22.44 12.47
CA LEU A 350 -8.29 22.01 13.73
C LEU A 350 -7.12 22.96 14.02
N GLU A 351 -7.21 23.72 15.11
CA GLU A 351 -6.13 24.61 15.54
C GLU A 351 -5.05 23.80 16.26
N LEU A 352 -3.81 23.88 15.79
CA LEU A 352 -2.64 23.29 16.41
C LEU A 352 -1.63 24.41 16.73
N PRO A 353 -0.80 24.25 17.78
CA PRO A 353 0.17 25.25 18.18
C PRO A 353 1.36 25.25 17.20
N PHE A 354 1.22 25.96 16.08
CA PHE A 354 2.31 26.17 15.13
C PHE A 354 3.26 27.26 15.63
N ASP A 355 4.57 27.08 15.43
CA ASP A 355 5.62 28.03 15.88
C ASP A 355 5.57 29.39 15.16
N LYS A 356 4.87 29.47 14.02
CA LYS A 356 4.68 30.70 13.25
C LYS A 356 3.19 31.00 13.16
N GLU A 357 2.85 32.29 13.24
CA GLU A 357 1.49 32.76 13.00
C GLU A 357 1.03 32.31 11.61
N ASP A 358 -0.14 31.68 11.57
CA ASP A 358 -0.80 31.24 10.35
C ASP A 358 -1.08 32.50 9.49
N PRO A 359 -0.77 32.52 8.17
CA PRO A 359 -1.21 33.60 7.27
C PRO A 359 -2.75 33.75 7.20
N TYR A 360 -3.49 32.84 7.86
CA TYR A 360 -4.93 32.83 8.02
C TYR A 360 -5.41 33.57 9.29
N THR A 361 -4.81 34.71 9.65
CA THR A 361 -5.40 35.59 10.66
C THR A 361 -6.62 36.32 10.05
N PRO A 362 -7.81 36.29 10.67
CA PRO A 362 -9.02 36.93 10.16
C PRO A 362 -9.04 38.46 10.38
N ASP A 363 -7.87 39.10 10.43
CA ASP A 363 -7.73 40.54 10.57
C ASP A 363 -7.55 41.21 9.20
N GLY A 364 -8.64 41.20 8.42
CA GLY A 364 -9.06 42.29 7.53
C GLY A 364 -8.10 42.87 6.47
N GLN A 365 -6.87 42.37 6.31
CA GLN A 365 -5.98 42.73 5.21
C GLN A 365 -6.03 41.63 4.17
N GLU A 366 -6.18 42.03 2.91
CA GLU A 366 -6.21 41.15 1.74
C GLU A 366 -4.99 40.23 1.74
N SER A 367 -5.13 39.08 2.41
CA SER A 367 -4.14 38.02 2.37
C SER A 367 -4.26 37.42 0.98
N THR A 368 -3.26 37.75 0.16
CA THR A 368 -3.00 37.10 -1.12
C THR A 368 -3.25 35.60 -0.99
N VAL A 369 -4.02 35.05 -1.92
CA VAL A 369 -4.28 33.62 -2.14
C VAL A 369 -3.20 32.75 -1.48
N PRO A 370 -3.55 31.80 -0.59
CA PRO A 370 -2.59 31.09 0.23
C PRO A 370 -1.38 30.64 -0.60
N GLU A 371 -0.19 31.10 -0.22
CA GLU A 371 1.04 30.47 -0.72
C GLU A 371 0.88 28.98 -0.50
N ALA A 372 0.98 28.23 -1.60
CA ALA A 372 0.61 26.83 -1.71
C ALA A 372 1.00 26.01 -0.47
N THR A 373 0.10 25.11 -0.04
CA THR A 373 0.40 24.02 0.90
C THR A 373 1.80 23.48 0.61
N THR A 374 2.78 23.84 1.45
CA THR A 374 4.17 23.45 1.21
C THR A 374 4.30 21.95 1.47
N ALA A 375 4.92 21.22 0.53
CA ALA A 375 5.27 19.82 0.75
C ALA A 375 6.58 19.66 1.55
N LYS A 376 7.26 20.76 1.89
CA LYS A 376 8.46 20.70 2.74
C LYS A 376 8.07 20.34 4.16
N GLY A 377 8.66 19.28 4.66
CA GLY A 377 8.51 18.82 6.03
C GLY A 377 9.77 18.09 6.51
N ASP A 378 9.78 17.75 7.79
CA ASP A 378 10.82 16.94 8.41
C ASP A 378 10.15 15.82 9.23
N VAL A 379 10.90 14.76 9.54
CA VAL A 379 10.38 13.57 10.23
C VAL A 379 11.11 13.38 11.55
N VAL A 380 10.37 13.49 12.65
CA VAL A 380 10.87 13.13 13.99
C VAL A 380 10.39 11.72 14.33
N VAL A 381 11.33 10.79 14.52
CA VAL A 381 11.03 9.39 14.83
C VAL A 381 11.13 9.14 16.33
N PHE A 382 10.01 8.74 16.93
CA PHE A 382 9.98 8.26 18.31
C PHE A 382 10.15 6.74 18.35
N ARG A 383 11.13 6.25 19.12
CA ARG A 383 11.36 4.81 19.31
C ARG A 383 10.95 4.40 20.72
N SER A 384 10.10 3.39 20.82
CA SER A 384 9.69 2.77 22.09
C SER A 384 10.53 1.54 22.40
N SER A 385 10.68 1.19 23.68
CA SER A 385 11.28 -0.08 24.09
C SER A 385 10.34 -1.26 23.78
N SER A 386 10.90 -2.45 23.60
CA SER A 386 10.12 -3.69 23.44
C SER A 386 9.21 -3.97 24.64
N ALA A 387 9.66 -3.63 25.85
CA ALA A 387 8.86 -3.73 27.07
C ALA A 387 7.62 -2.83 27.01
N LEU A 388 7.76 -1.59 26.53
CA LEU A 388 6.63 -0.66 26.38
C LEU A 388 5.67 -1.12 25.27
N GLN A 389 6.19 -1.58 24.14
CA GLN A 389 5.37 -2.13 23.05
C GLN A 389 4.54 -3.32 23.53
N LYS A 390 5.16 -4.25 24.26
CA LYS A 390 4.47 -5.40 24.85
C LYS A 390 3.39 -4.97 25.84
N ALA A 391 3.74 -4.10 26.80
CA ALA A 391 2.77 -3.62 27.79
C ALA A 391 1.58 -2.87 27.14
N PHE A 392 1.84 -2.12 26.07
CA PHE A 392 0.79 -1.43 25.32
C PHE A 392 -0.10 -2.40 24.54
N SER A 393 0.48 -3.42 23.91
CA SER A 393 -0.27 -4.48 23.24
C SER A 393 -1.16 -5.24 24.24
N ASP A 394 -0.59 -5.66 25.38
CA ASP A 394 -1.32 -6.34 26.46
C ASP A 394 -2.49 -5.48 26.98
N LEU A 395 -2.29 -4.15 27.11
CA LEU A 395 -3.35 -3.21 27.46
C LEU A 395 -4.46 -3.17 26.41
N CYS A 396 -4.12 -3.05 25.12
CA CYS A 396 -5.11 -3.02 24.03
C CYS A 396 -5.94 -4.31 24.01
N HIS A 397 -5.27 -5.47 24.11
CA HIS A 397 -5.93 -6.78 24.17
C HIS A 397 -6.85 -6.90 25.39
N SER A 398 -6.45 -6.39 26.56
CA SER A 398 -7.30 -6.38 27.76
C SER A 398 -8.60 -5.58 27.58
N GLN A 399 -8.62 -4.64 26.64
CA GLN A 399 -9.79 -3.82 26.28
C GLN A 399 -10.54 -4.33 25.04
N SER A 400 -10.14 -5.50 24.51
CA SER A 400 -10.64 -6.05 23.23
C SER A 400 -10.44 -5.08 22.06
N SER A 401 -9.32 -4.37 22.05
CA SER A 401 -8.93 -3.38 21.04
C SER A 401 -7.66 -3.80 20.33
N SER A 402 -7.50 -3.39 19.06
CA SER A 402 -6.24 -3.57 18.33
C SER A 402 -5.22 -2.50 18.72
N ILE A 403 -3.94 -2.75 18.42
CA ILE A 403 -2.87 -1.76 18.61
C ILE A 403 -3.16 -0.47 17.82
N PHE A 404 -3.72 -0.59 16.61
CA PHE A 404 -4.14 0.57 15.81
C PHE A 404 -5.15 1.45 16.56
N MET A 405 -6.18 0.84 17.16
CA MET A 405 -7.17 1.58 17.96
C MET A 405 -6.53 2.29 19.15
N GLY A 406 -5.62 1.59 19.86
CA GLY A 406 -4.87 2.17 20.96
C GLY A 406 -4.04 3.37 20.54
N LEU A 407 -3.24 3.23 19.48
CA LEU A 407 -2.40 4.33 18.96
C LEU A 407 -3.23 5.50 18.44
N LEU A 408 -4.36 5.22 17.79
CA LEU A 408 -5.30 6.25 17.35
C LEU A 408 -5.90 7.01 18.54
N ALA A 409 -6.24 6.32 19.63
CA ALA A 409 -6.69 6.96 20.86
C ALA A 409 -5.60 7.84 21.50
N VAL A 410 -4.34 7.36 21.53
CA VAL A 410 -3.20 8.17 21.99
C VAL A 410 -3.00 9.41 21.11
N PHE A 411 -3.13 9.26 19.79
CA PHE A 411 -3.06 10.37 18.86
C PHE A 411 -4.19 11.39 19.10
N TYR A 412 -5.43 10.94 19.33
CA TYR A 412 -6.54 11.83 19.66
C TYR A 412 -6.31 12.58 20.98
N LEU A 413 -5.83 11.91 22.02
CA LEU A 413 -5.47 12.57 23.29
C LEU A 413 -4.34 13.57 23.14
N LEU A 414 -3.38 13.31 22.24
CA LEU A 414 -2.31 14.25 21.93
C LEU A 414 -2.87 15.49 21.23
N VAL A 415 -3.70 15.28 20.20
CA VAL A 415 -4.33 16.37 19.45
C VAL A 415 -5.20 17.23 20.37
N GLU A 416 -6.06 16.61 21.20
CA GLU A 416 -6.91 17.31 22.17
C GLU A 416 -6.08 18.20 23.10
N ARG A 417 -4.97 17.69 23.65
CA ARG A 417 -4.08 18.46 24.54
C ARG A 417 -3.36 19.61 23.84
N LEU A 418 -3.10 19.48 22.53
CA LEU A 418 -2.42 20.52 21.75
C LEU A 418 -3.40 21.60 21.27
N SER A 419 -4.64 21.22 20.94
CA SER A 419 -5.66 22.14 20.43
C SER A 419 -6.42 22.90 21.52
N GLY A 420 -6.39 22.42 22.78
CA GLY A 420 -7.05 23.04 23.93
C GLY A 420 -8.35 22.37 24.33
#